data_AF-A0A651HXF0-F1
#
_entry.id   AF-A0A651HXF0-F1
#
_cell.length_a   1.000
_cell.length_b   1.000
_cell.length_c   1.000
_cell.angle_alpha   90.00
_cell.angle_beta   90.00
_cell.angle_gamma   90.00
#
_symmetry.space_group_name_H-M   'P 1'
#
loop_
_entity.id
_entity.type
_entity.pdbx_description
1 polymer ?
#
loop_
_entity_poly.entity_id
_entity_poly.type
_entity_poly.pdbx_seq_one_letter_code
_entity_poly.pdbx_strand_id
1 'polypeptide(L)'
;MSLRVILPLVALLSGLLFLSSCGPPKAISRIHVNEKKDFERVALIQVMFSQFNQPVLPLLDAAAFNGKINRLAPEIMEMQEEYLDDIRHMVVERMSEFLSGEIVYGEKLQALMREKGFAETHNFNENLLTGNNNFPLVLLASGEFNVFRFEKGNALHYFTRDSRYPRMISHICEKLGVDAIAVSVSYFEVTRVGSFGMNGSLRLNTHLFVMEGDRGSMAINAMTASPPTTIPGNELHDYKIVLDHFPEIIDLLFTELK
;
A
#
# COMPACT_ATOMS: atom_id res chain seq x y z
N MET A 1 -38.30 -39.01 -33.47
CA MET A 1 -37.27 -38.90 -32.39
C MET A 1 -37.96 -38.42 -31.13
N SER A 2 -37.85 -39.18 -30.05
CA SER A 2 -38.65 -39.03 -28.83
C SER A 2 -38.19 -37.82 -28.01
N LEU A 3 -39.14 -36.92 -27.70
CA LEU A 3 -38.96 -35.74 -26.83
C LEU A 3 -38.45 -36.08 -25.42
N ARG A 4 -38.46 -37.38 -25.04
CA ARG A 4 -38.05 -37.85 -23.71
C ARG A 4 -36.52 -37.95 -23.49
N VAL A 5 -35.71 -37.79 -24.54
CA VAL A 5 -34.24 -37.86 -24.43
C VAL A 5 -33.59 -36.47 -24.35
N ILE A 6 -34.31 -35.40 -24.74
CA ILE A 6 -33.75 -34.04 -24.81
C ILE A 6 -33.76 -33.34 -23.44
N LEU A 7 -34.79 -33.59 -22.61
CA LEU A 7 -34.95 -32.96 -21.30
C LEU A 7 -33.77 -33.21 -20.31
N PRO A 8 -33.26 -34.45 -20.14
CA PRO A 8 -32.16 -34.68 -19.19
C PRO A 8 -30.83 -34.11 -19.68
N LEU A 9 -30.63 -33.97 -21.00
CA LEU A 9 -29.39 -33.44 -21.56
C LEU A 9 -29.27 -31.91 -21.37
N VAL A 10 -30.40 -31.19 -21.47
CA VAL A 10 -30.46 -29.74 -21.23
C VAL A 10 -30.29 -29.40 -19.75
N ALA A 11 -30.81 -30.24 -18.84
CA ALA A 11 -30.60 -30.09 -17.39
C ALA A 11 -29.15 -30.37 -16.96
N LEU A 12 -28.46 -31.31 -17.63
CA LEU A 12 -27.04 -31.60 -17.35
C LEU A 12 -26.11 -30.49 -17.86
N LEU A 13 -26.39 -29.92 -19.03
CA LEU A 13 -25.61 -28.81 -19.59
C LEU A 13 -25.80 -27.49 -18.83
N SER A 14 -26.98 -27.25 -18.26
CA SER A 14 -27.22 -26.07 -17.41
C SER A 14 -26.59 -26.20 -16.03
N GLY A 15 -26.44 -27.41 -15.48
CA GLY A 15 -25.70 -27.65 -14.22
C GLY A 15 -24.18 -27.45 -14.33
N LEU A 16 -23.59 -27.72 -15.50
CA LEU A 16 -22.14 -27.54 -15.73
C LEU A 16 -21.72 -26.09 -15.98
N LEU A 17 -22.63 -25.23 -16.46
CA LEU A 17 -22.37 -23.80 -16.66
C LEU A 17 -22.39 -22.98 -15.35
N PHE A 18 -22.88 -23.54 -14.25
CA PHE A 18 -22.85 -22.89 -12.92
C PHE A 18 -21.64 -23.32 -12.05
N LEU A 19 -20.80 -24.25 -12.52
CA LEU A 19 -19.63 -24.71 -11.78
C LEU A 19 -18.30 -24.12 -12.27
N SER A 20 -18.30 -23.35 -13.37
CA SER A 20 -17.10 -22.71 -13.89
C SER A 20 -16.99 -21.25 -13.42
N SER A 21 -16.08 -21.06 -12.46
CA SER A 21 -15.43 -19.79 -12.07
C SER A 21 -16.07 -18.92 -10.97
N CYS A 22 -16.32 -19.51 -9.80
CA CYS A 22 -16.03 -18.81 -8.54
C CYS A 22 -14.64 -19.20 -8.05
N GLY A 23 -13.59 -18.80 -8.79
CA GLY A 23 -12.26 -18.79 -8.21
C GLY A 23 -12.22 -17.71 -7.13
N PRO A 24 -11.51 -17.90 -6.01
CA PRO A 24 -11.36 -16.84 -5.02
C PRO A 24 -10.77 -15.60 -5.71
N PRO A 25 -11.20 -14.38 -5.33
CA PRO A 25 -10.58 -13.15 -5.82
C PRO A 25 -9.07 -13.26 -5.63
N LYS A 26 -8.30 -13.12 -6.71
CA LYS A 26 -6.84 -13.23 -6.65
C LYS A 26 -6.24 -11.89 -6.23
N ALA A 27 -5.13 -11.96 -5.50
CA ALA A 27 -4.25 -10.82 -5.32
C ALA A 27 -3.78 -10.29 -6.69
N ILE A 28 -3.52 -9.00 -6.79
CA ILE A 28 -3.12 -8.33 -8.04
C ILE A 28 -1.72 -7.75 -7.84
N SER A 29 -0.79 -8.05 -8.76
CA SER A 29 0.53 -7.40 -8.87
C SER A 29 0.58 -6.51 -10.11
N ARG A 30 1.26 -5.37 -10.02
CA ARG A 30 1.66 -4.53 -11.16
C ARG A 30 3.08 -4.06 -10.92
N ILE A 31 4.00 -4.50 -11.77
CA ILE A 31 5.43 -4.26 -11.58
C ILE A 31 6.02 -3.62 -12.81
N HIS A 32 6.82 -2.58 -12.56
CA HIS A 32 7.66 -1.96 -13.55
C HIS A 32 9.08 -1.86 -13.00
N VAL A 33 10.02 -2.56 -13.65
CA VAL A 33 11.45 -2.51 -13.39
C VAL A 33 12.10 -1.90 -14.63
N ASN A 34 12.77 -0.75 -14.46
CA ASN A 34 13.38 -0.05 -15.59
C ASN A 34 14.65 -0.74 -16.07
N GLU A 35 15.57 -1.06 -15.16
CA GLU A 35 16.76 -1.88 -15.39
C GLU A 35 17.10 -2.59 -14.08
N LYS A 36 17.50 -3.87 -14.15
CA LYS A 36 17.99 -4.58 -12.96
C LYS A 36 19.38 -4.03 -12.63
N LYS A 37 19.42 -3.10 -11.68
CA LYS A 37 20.65 -2.56 -11.09
C LYS A 37 20.88 -3.19 -9.73
N ASP A 38 22.10 -3.60 -9.50
CA ASP A 38 22.55 -4.01 -8.18
C ASP A 38 22.87 -2.75 -7.38
N PHE A 39 22.17 -2.55 -6.27
CA PHE A 39 22.45 -1.49 -5.31
C PHE A 39 23.32 -2.08 -4.20
N GLU A 40 24.46 -1.45 -3.89
CA GLU A 40 25.31 -1.87 -2.77
C GLU A 40 24.68 -1.42 -1.44
N ARG A 41 23.99 -0.27 -1.45
CA ARG A 41 23.38 0.31 -0.25
C ARG A 41 22.07 1.02 -0.56
N VAL A 42 20.99 0.62 0.12
CA VAL A 42 19.65 1.21 -0.04
C VAL A 42 19.14 1.73 1.30
N ALA A 43 18.66 2.96 1.35
CA ALA A 43 17.96 3.48 2.52
C ALA A 43 16.45 3.24 2.39
N LEU A 44 15.84 2.46 3.29
CA LEU A 44 14.37 2.44 3.42
C LEU A 44 13.97 3.68 4.22
N ILE A 45 13.67 4.75 3.49
CA ILE A 45 13.47 6.09 4.06
C ILE A 45 12.17 6.16 4.84
N GLN A 46 11.10 5.57 4.30
CA GLN A 46 9.78 5.61 4.91
C GLN A 46 8.97 4.35 4.63
N VAL A 47 8.23 3.95 5.65
CA VAL A 47 7.11 3.01 5.55
C VAL A 47 5.87 3.73 6.06
N MET A 48 4.88 3.88 5.20
CA MET A 48 3.73 4.73 5.50
C MET A 48 2.40 4.05 5.23
N PHE A 49 1.40 4.48 6.00
CA PHE A 49 0.00 4.21 5.73
C PHE A 49 -0.65 5.51 5.24
N SER A 50 -1.05 5.53 3.97
CA SER A 50 -1.70 6.68 3.35
C SER A 50 -3.20 6.69 3.61
N GLN A 51 -3.89 7.69 3.06
CA GLN A 51 -5.31 7.92 3.26
C GLN A 51 -6.17 6.68 2.94
N PHE A 52 -7.23 6.49 3.72
CA PHE A 52 -8.25 5.49 3.44
C PHE A 52 -9.04 5.88 2.18
N ASN A 53 -8.91 5.10 1.10
CA ASN A 53 -9.61 5.34 -0.15
C ASN A 53 -11.06 4.85 -0.07
N GLN A 54 -11.95 5.78 0.27
CA GLN A 54 -13.39 5.57 0.32
C GLN A 54 -14.04 5.82 -1.05
N PRO A 55 -15.16 5.15 -1.38
CA PRO A 55 -15.92 5.41 -2.61
C PRO A 55 -16.42 6.86 -2.66
N VAL A 56 -16.40 7.42 -3.88
CA VAL A 56 -16.94 8.75 -4.16
C VAL A 56 -18.47 8.74 -4.05
N LEU A 57 -19.01 9.70 -3.30
CA LEU A 57 -20.45 9.93 -3.20
C LEU A 57 -20.99 10.50 -4.52
N PRO A 58 -22.13 10.01 -5.03
CA PRO A 58 -23.41 10.30 -4.37
C PRO A 58 -24.27 9.07 -4.02
N LEU A 59 -23.72 7.85 -4.07
CA LEU A 59 -24.49 6.64 -3.81
C LEU A 59 -24.83 6.52 -2.31
N LEU A 60 -26.12 6.42 -1.97
CA LEU A 60 -26.62 6.28 -0.59
C LEU A 60 -25.90 5.15 0.16
N ASP A 61 -25.68 4.02 -0.52
CA ASP A 61 -24.99 2.86 0.01
C ASP A 61 -23.55 3.19 0.40
N ALA A 62 -22.83 3.93 -0.46
CA ALA A 62 -21.48 4.40 -0.20
C ALA A 62 -21.43 5.36 0.99
N ALA A 63 -22.40 6.27 1.11
CA ALA A 63 -22.51 7.16 2.27
C ALA A 63 -22.74 6.37 3.58
N ALA A 64 -23.63 5.37 3.55
CA ALA A 64 -23.92 4.53 4.70
C ALA A 64 -22.67 3.73 5.15
N PHE A 65 -21.95 3.13 4.21
CA PHE A 65 -20.73 2.38 4.53
C PHE A 65 -19.58 3.30 4.99
N ASN A 66 -19.36 4.43 4.31
CA ASN A 66 -18.38 5.43 4.73
C ASN A 66 -18.69 5.96 6.14
N GLY A 67 -19.97 6.11 6.50
CA GLY A 67 -20.38 6.50 7.84
C GLY A 67 -19.96 5.50 8.93
N LYS A 68 -19.85 4.21 8.60
CA LYS A 68 -19.32 3.18 9.52
C LYS A 68 -17.80 3.31 9.65
N ILE A 69 -17.09 3.42 8.52
CA ILE A 69 -15.63 3.62 8.50
C ILE A 69 -15.25 4.87 9.30
N ASN A 70 -15.92 5.99 9.05
CA ASN A 70 -15.64 7.28 9.69
C ASN A 70 -15.86 7.23 11.21
N ARG A 71 -16.82 6.41 11.68
CA ARG A 71 -17.08 6.24 13.11
C ARG A 71 -15.92 5.54 13.83
N LEU A 72 -15.24 4.63 13.14
CA LEU A 72 -14.13 3.85 13.65
C LEU A 72 -12.76 4.41 13.23
N ALA A 73 -12.73 5.60 12.62
CA ALA A 73 -11.51 6.10 12.01
C ALA A 73 -10.35 6.28 13.01
N PRO A 74 -10.57 6.81 14.24
CA PRO A 74 -9.53 6.87 15.26
C PRO A 74 -8.94 5.49 15.58
N GLU A 75 -9.80 4.49 15.81
CA GLU A 75 -9.39 3.13 16.16
C GLU A 75 -8.70 2.40 15.00
N ILE A 76 -9.15 2.65 13.77
CA ILE A 76 -8.50 2.13 12.55
C ILE A 76 -7.11 2.73 12.39
N MET A 77 -6.95 4.04 12.62
CA MET A 77 -5.65 4.70 12.51
C MET A 77 -4.69 4.24 13.61
N GLU A 78 -5.15 4.09 14.85
CA GLU A 78 -4.35 3.54 15.95
C GLU A 78 -3.87 2.12 15.61
N MET A 79 -4.78 1.25 15.14
CA MET A 79 -4.42 -0.09 14.68
C MET A 79 -3.40 -0.07 13.53
N GLN A 80 -3.54 0.85 12.57
CA GLN A 80 -2.56 0.99 11.48
C GLN A 80 -1.19 1.44 11.99
N GLU A 81 -1.15 2.37 12.94
CA GLU A 81 0.08 2.88 13.55
C GLU A 81 0.82 1.76 14.30
N GLU A 82 0.10 0.94 15.08
CA GLU A 82 0.66 -0.23 15.76
C GLU A 82 1.28 -1.23 14.78
N TYR A 83 0.68 -1.41 13.60
CA TYR A 83 1.16 -2.34 12.57
C TYR A 83 2.34 -1.83 11.74
N LEU A 84 2.62 -0.53 11.73
CA LEU A 84 3.61 0.06 10.81
C LEU A 84 5.03 -0.44 11.07
N ASP A 85 5.38 -0.68 12.34
CA ASP A 85 6.70 -1.22 12.67
C ASP A 85 6.84 -2.67 12.18
N ASP A 86 5.80 -3.50 12.30
CA ASP A 86 5.80 -4.87 11.77
C ASP A 86 5.90 -4.88 10.25
N ILE A 87 5.13 -4.02 9.58
CA ILE A 87 5.20 -3.78 8.13
C ILE A 87 6.63 -3.42 7.72
N ARG A 88 7.27 -2.50 8.45
CA ARG A 88 8.65 -2.09 8.17
C ARG A 88 9.63 -3.25 8.27
N HIS A 89 9.52 -4.09 9.30
CA HIS A 89 10.38 -5.27 9.44
C HIS A 89 10.19 -6.25 8.29
N MET A 90 8.93 -6.55 7.91
CA MET A 90 8.63 -7.45 6.80
C MET A 90 9.13 -6.91 5.45
N VAL A 91 8.98 -5.61 5.20
CA VAL A 91 9.52 -4.97 3.98
C VAL A 91 11.03 -5.12 3.93
N VAL A 92 11.73 -4.84 5.04
CA VAL A 92 13.21 -4.95 5.10
C VAL A 92 13.68 -6.38 4.89
N GLU A 93 13.02 -7.34 5.55
CA GLU A 93 13.35 -8.77 5.42
C GLU A 93 13.31 -9.18 3.94
N ARG A 94 12.20 -8.90 3.26
CA ARG A 94 12.04 -9.25 1.84
C ARG A 94 12.92 -8.44 0.90
N MET A 95 13.16 -7.16 1.19
CA MET A 95 14.14 -6.36 0.46
C MET A 95 15.54 -6.96 0.55
N SER A 96 15.94 -7.45 1.73
CA SER A 96 17.28 -8.02 1.97
C SER A 96 17.46 -9.39 1.29
N GLU A 97 16.37 -10.12 1.06
CA GLU A 97 16.40 -11.35 0.26
C GLU A 97 16.48 -11.08 -1.25
N PHE A 98 15.93 -9.95 -1.70
CA PHE A 98 15.84 -9.60 -3.11
C PHE A 98 17.05 -8.77 -3.60
N LEU A 99 17.52 -7.84 -2.79
CA LEU A 99 18.66 -6.97 -3.07
C LEU A 99 19.89 -7.51 -2.35
N SER A 100 21.02 -7.59 -3.05
CA SER A 100 22.29 -8.07 -2.48
C SER A 100 22.98 -7.06 -1.55
N GLY A 101 22.54 -5.79 -1.58
CA GLY A 101 23.15 -4.70 -0.81
C GLY A 101 22.67 -4.57 0.63
N GLU A 102 23.32 -3.67 1.37
CA GLU A 102 22.90 -3.29 2.72
C GLU A 102 21.61 -2.46 2.67
N ILE A 103 20.60 -2.87 3.44
CA ILE A 103 19.40 -2.06 3.69
C ILE A 103 19.58 -1.26 5.00
N VAL A 104 19.63 0.05 4.91
CA VAL A 104 19.74 0.97 6.05
C VAL A 104 18.33 1.51 6.39
N TYR A 105 17.87 1.28 7.61
CA TYR A 105 16.51 1.65 8.03
C TYR A 105 16.44 1.89 9.55
N GLY A 106 15.25 2.28 10.05
CA GLY A 106 14.96 2.40 11.48
C GLY A 106 15.90 3.35 12.20
N GLU A 107 16.21 3.09 13.48
CA GLU A 107 17.03 3.98 14.32
C GLU A 107 18.40 4.32 13.70
N LYS A 108 19.03 3.35 13.02
CA LYS A 108 20.32 3.55 12.33
C LYS A 108 20.22 4.64 11.27
N LEU A 109 19.19 4.56 10.44
CA LEU A 109 18.93 5.56 9.42
C LEU A 109 18.55 6.92 10.03
N GLN A 110 17.67 6.92 11.04
CA GLN A 110 17.20 8.17 11.67
C GLN A 110 18.33 8.91 12.40
N ALA A 111 19.26 8.19 13.03
CA ALA A 111 20.46 8.77 13.62
C ALA A 111 21.35 9.44 12.56
N LEU A 112 21.58 8.75 11.42
CA LEU A 112 22.32 9.31 10.30
C LEU A 112 21.62 10.55 9.72
N MET A 113 20.30 10.51 9.55
CA MET A 113 19.52 11.64 9.04
C MET A 113 19.61 12.87 9.96
N ARG A 114 19.60 12.68 11.29
CA ARG A 114 19.84 13.77 12.26
C ARG A 114 21.24 14.35 12.11
N GLU A 115 22.27 13.50 12.03
CA GLU A 115 23.65 13.95 11.85
C GLU A 115 23.81 14.79 10.56
N LYS A 116 23.12 14.42 9.49
CA LYS A 116 23.13 15.13 8.20
C LYS A 116 22.18 16.34 8.12
N GLY A 117 21.50 16.67 9.22
CA GLY A 117 20.64 17.85 9.38
C GLY A 117 19.29 17.76 8.65
N PHE A 118 18.75 16.55 8.44
CA PHE A 118 17.45 16.38 7.78
C PHE A 118 16.28 16.80 8.67
N ALA A 119 16.42 16.67 10.00
CA ALA A 119 15.36 17.03 10.94
C ALA A 119 14.97 18.52 10.83
N GLU A 120 15.95 19.39 10.57
CA GLU A 120 15.76 20.84 10.51
C GLU A 120 15.37 21.32 9.10
N THR A 121 15.81 20.62 8.07
CA THR A 121 15.71 21.09 6.67
C THR A 121 14.66 20.38 5.85
N HIS A 122 14.26 19.17 6.25
CA HIS A 122 13.41 18.31 5.45
C HIS A 122 12.22 17.70 6.20
N ASN A 123 12.11 17.80 7.53
CA ASN A 123 11.01 17.15 8.26
C ASN A 123 9.66 17.91 8.11
N PHE A 124 8.93 17.62 7.04
CA PHE A 124 7.70 18.31 6.62
C PHE A 124 6.43 17.68 7.24
N ASN A 125 6.30 17.70 8.56
CA ASN A 125 5.16 17.06 9.24
C ASN A 125 3.80 17.62 8.78
N GLU A 126 3.72 18.90 8.43
CA GLU A 126 2.52 19.54 7.90
C GLU A 126 2.04 18.93 6.57
N ASN A 127 2.95 18.30 5.81
CA ASN A 127 2.63 17.65 4.54
C ASN A 127 1.99 16.28 4.71
N LEU A 128 1.97 15.71 5.92
CA LEU A 128 1.26 14.47 6.22
C LEU A 128 -0.26 14.69 6.27
N LEU A 129 -0.74 15.93 6.34
CA LEU A 129 -2.16 16.24 6.39
C LEU A 129 -2.87 15.88 5.08
N THR A 130 -3.84 14.97 5.14
CA THR A 130 -4.59 14.46 3.98
C THR A 130 -5.72 15.39 3.53
N GLY A 131 -6.20 16.25 4.44
CA GLY A 131 -7.42 17.02 4.25
C GLY A 131 -8.72 16.23 4.44
N ASN A 132 -8.64 14.95 4.85
CA ASN A 132 -9.79 14.17 5.28
C ASN A 132 -9.95 14.26 6.80
N ASN A 133 -11.07 14.79 7.29
CA ASN A 133 -11.28 14.98 8.73
C ASN A 133 -11.32 13.67 9.54
N ASN A 134 -11.65 12.53 8.91
CA ASN A 134 -11.71 11.23 9.60
C ASN A 134 -10.35 10.51 9.55
N PHE A 135 -9.60 10.69 8.46
CA PHE A 135 -8.25 10.15 8.30
C PHE A 135 -7.25 11.28 8.06
N PRO A 136 -7.00 12.15 9.05
CA PRO A 136 -6.34 13.44 8.83
C PRO A 136 -4.86 13.34 8.47
N LEU A 137 -4.22 12.20 8.70
CA LEU A 137 -2.76 12.05 8.60
C LEU A 137 -2.38 10.85 7.74
N VAL A 138 -1.30 11.00 6.99
CA VAL A 138 -0.46 9.87 6.56
C VAL A 138 0.36 9.43 7.78
N LEU A 139 0.24 8.16 8.14
CA LEU A 139 0.96 7.55 9.25
C LEU A 139 2.35 7.10 8.78
N LEU A 140 3.36 7.30 9.60
CA LEU A 140 4.75 6.85 9.36
C LEU A 140 5.14 5.85 10.45
N ALA A 141 6.06 4.93 10.14
CA ALA A 141 6.60 4.03 11.15
C ALA A 141 7.33 4.81 12.25
N SER A 142 7.42 4.21 13.44
CA SER A 142 7.86 4.92 14.63
C SER A 142 9.26 5.52 14.46
N GLY A 143 9.37 6.81 14.79
CA GLY A 143 10.61 7.58 14.77
C GLY A 143 11.06 8.09 13.40
N GLU A 144 10.32 7.86 12.32
CA GLU A 144 10.69 8.30 10.96
C GLU A 144 10.48 9.81 10.74
N PHE A 145 11.43 10.45 10.06
CA PHE A 145 11.24 11.81 9.54
C PHE A 145 10.39 11.83 8.28
N ASN A 146 9.50 12.82 8.16
CA ASN A 146 8.86 13.09 6.88
C ASN A 146 9.76 13.92 5.96
N VAL A 147 10.53 13.32 5.03
CA VAL A 147 11.39 14.10 4.12
C VAL A 147 10.71 14.56 2.81
N PHE A 148 9.43 14.24 2.62
CA PHE A 148 8.72 14.52 1.37
C PHE A 148 7.60 15.55 1.56
N ARG A 149 7.41 16.36 0.51
CA ARG A 149 6.36 17.39 0.46
C ARG A 149 5.15 16.88 -0.29
N PHE A 150 4.30 16.10 0.37
CA PHE A 150 3.04 15.64 -0.21
C PHE A 150 2.06 16.80 -0.37
N GLU A 151 1.36 16.84 -1.51
CA GLU A 151 0.23 17.73 -1.68
C GLU A 151 -1.01 17.04 -1.11
N LYS A 152 -1.57 17.61 -0.03
CA LYS A 152 -2.74 17.06 0.68
C LYS A 152 -2.56 15.59 1.09
N GLY A 153 -1.38 15.22 1.61
CA GLY A 153 -1.10 13.86 2.09
C GLY A 153 -1.16 12.78 1.01
N ASN A 154 -1.18 13.14 -0.27
CA ASN A 154 -1.25 12.17 -1.36
C ASN A 154 0.16 11.65 -1.72
N ALA A 155 0.66 10.75 -0.88
CA ALA A 155 1.98 10.14 -1.06
C ALA A 155 2.09 9.37 -2.40
N LEU A 156 1.05 8.63 -2.78
CA LEU A 156 1.06 7.87 -4.02
C LEU A 156 1.21 8.78 -5.26
N HIS A 157 0.51 9.91 -5.28
CA HIS A 157 0.63 10.89 -6.36
C HIS A 157 2.04 11.49 -6.44
N TYR A 158 2.66 11.78 -5.29
CA TYR A 158 4.00 12.34 -5.23
C TYR A 158 5.02 11.46 -5.98
N PHE A 159 5.09 10.16 -5.67
CA PHE A 159 6.08 9.27 -6.29
C PHE A 159 5.76 8.86 -7.72
N THR A 160 4.49 8.99 -8.16
CA THR A 160 4.08 8.55 -9.51
C THR A 160 3.96 9.68 -10.53
N ARG A 161 3.77 10.93 -10.09
CA ARG A 161 3.45 12.06 -11.00
C ARG A 161 4.22 13.34 -10.75
N ASP A 162 4.88 13.53 -9.61
CA ASP A 162 5.59 14.77 -9.33
C ASP A 162 6.96 14.78 -10.03
N SER A 163 7.20 15.72 -10.94
CA SER A 163 8.49 15.82 -11.65
C SER A 163 9.63 16.39 -10.79
N ARG A 164 9.35 16.85 -9.57
CA ARG A 164 10.32 17.50 -8.69
C ARG A 164 11.10 16.52 -7.82
N TYR A 165 10.57 15.33 -7.54
CA TYR A 165 11.22 14.39 -6.64
C TYR A 165 12.64 13.99 -7.08
N PRO A 166 12.99 13.81 -8.38
CA PRO A 166 14.30 13.26 -8.74
C PRO A 166 15.49 14.01 -8.15
N ARG A 167 15.46 15.36 -8.16
CA ARG A 167 16.52 16.18 -7.54
C ARG A 167 16.61 16.01 -6.03
N MET A 168 15.47 15.86 -5.37
CA MET A 168 15.41 15.60 -3.94
C MET A 168 15.96 14.21 -3.61
N ILE A 169 15.61 13.19 -4.40
CA ILE A 169 16.14 11.83 -4.24
C ILE A 169 17.67 11.83 -4.36
N SER A 170 18.21 12.44 -5.42
CA SER A 170 19.66 12.53 -5.60
C SER A 170 20.35 13.20 -4.42
N HIS A 171 19.77 14.30 -3.92
CA HIS A 171 20.31 15.00 -2.76
C HIS A 171 20.29 14.13 -1.47
N ILE A 172 19.20 13.40 -1.25
CA ILE A 172 19.07 12.49 -0.10
C ILE A 172 20.11 11.38 -0.20
N CYS A 173 20.22 10.72 -1.36
CA CYS A 173 21.18 9.64 -1.60
C CYS A 173 22.63 10.11 -1.39
N GLU A 174 23.00 11.26 -1.96
CA GLU A 174 24.33 11.85 -1.80
C GLU A 174 24.67 12.12 -0.33
N LYS A 175 23.75 12.77 0.40
CA LYS A 175 23.97 13.09 1.83
C LYS A 175 24.08 11.86 2.72
N LEU A 176 23.32 10.82 2.44
CA LEU A 176 23.30 9.59 3.23
C LEU A 176 24.37 8.58 2.79
N GLY A 177 24.99 8.80 1.63
CA GLY A 177 25.96 7.87 1.03
C GLY A 177 25.31 6.53 0.72
N VAL A 178 24.19 6.55 0.00
CA VAL A 178 23.43 5.37 -0.45
C VAL A 178 23.17 5.45 -1.96
N ASP A 179 23.04 4.29 -2.61
CA ASP A 179 22.84 4.22 -4.07
C ASP A 179 21.39 4.45 -4.47
N ALA A 180 20.46 4.11 -3.57
CA ALA A 180 19.04 4.28 -3.78
C ALA A 180 18.31 4.54 -2.47
N ILE A 181 17.10 5.08 -2.58
CA ILE A 181 16.14 5.07 -1.49
C ILE A 181 14.94 4.21 -1.85
N ALA A 182 14.34 3.60 -0.83
CA ALA A 182 13.09 2.89 -0.92
C ALA A 182 12.01 3.57 -0.07
N VAL A 183 10.77 3.52 -0.55
CA VAL A 183 9.58 3.98 0.16
C VAL A 183 8.47 2.95 -0.03
N SER A 184 7.86 2.51 1.07
CA SER A 184 6.69 1.64 1.05
C SER A 184 5.44 2.43 1.45
N VAL A 185 4.40 2.38 0.61
CA VAL A 185 3.13 3.10 0.83
C VAL A 185 1.98 2.10 0.83
N SER A 186 1.37 1.89 1.97
CA SER A 186 0.17 1.06 2.11
C SER A 186 -1.09 1.91 2.27
N TYR A 187 -2.23 1.43 1.80
CA TYR A 187 -3.53 2.07 2.04
C TYR A 187 -4.67 1.08 1.90
N PHE A 188 -5.74 1.35 2.63
CA PHE A 188 -7.01 0.68 2.45
C PHE A 188 -7.80 1.27 1.30
N GLU A 189 -8.50 0.41 0.57
CA GLU A 189 -9.42 0.83 -0.49
C GLU A 189 -10.70 0.02 -0.44
N VAL A 190 -11.83 0.72 -0.41
CA VAL A 190 -13.15 0.11 -0.60
C VAL A 190 -13.42 0.03 -2.09
N THR A 191 -13.41 -1.19 -2.62
CA THR A 191 -13.59 -1.47 -4.05
C THR A 191 -15.05 -1.60 -4.46
N ARG A 192 -15.92 -2.00 -3.52
CA ARG A 192 -17.36 -2.17 -3.75
C ARG A 192 -18.10 -1.94 -2.44
N VAL A 193 -19.33 -1.45 -2.54
CA VAL A 193 -20.26 -1.36 -1.41
C VAL A 193 -21.50 -2.18 -1.74
N GLY A 194 -21.98 -2.95 -0.76
CA GLY A 194 -23.23 -3.70 -0.87
C GLY A 194 -24.45 -2.83 -0.60
N SER A 195 -25.63 -3.40 -0.85
CA SER A 195 -26.90 -2.71 -0.68
C SER A 195 -27.04 -2.08 0.71
N PHE A 196 -27.51 -0.84 0.75
CA PHE A 196 -27.70 -0.03 1.97
C PHE A 196 -26.44 0.11 2.83
N GLY A 197 -25.25 -0.08 2.25
CA GLY A 197 -23.99 -0.07 2.99
C GLY A 197 -23.89 -1.16 4.06
N MET A 198 -24.65 -2.26 3.94
CA MET A 198 -24.61 -3.36 4.91
C MET A 198 -23.23 -3.99 5.01
N ASN A 199 -22.52 -4.07 3.88
CA ASN A 199 -21.15 -4.53 3.78
C ASN A 199 -20.39 -3.73 2.72
N GLY A 200 -19.06 -3.87 2.72
CA GLY A 200 -18.18 -3.34 1.70
C GLY A 200 -17.03 -4.31 1.44
N SER A 201 -16.52 -4.27 0.22
CA SER A 201 -15.37 -5.06 -0.19
C SER A 201 -14.11 -4.23 -0.02
N LEU A 202 -13.36 -4.51 1.02
CA LEU A 202 -12.13 -3.81 1.39
C LEU A 202 -10.91 -4.58 0.88
N ARG A 203 -9.85 -3.89 0.47
CA ARG A 203 -8.55 -4.48 0.21
C ARG A 203 -7.43 -3.61 0.77
N LEU A 204 -6.30 -4.24 1.05
CA LEU A 204 -5.05 -3.57 1.36
C LEU A 204 -4.23 -3.47 0.08
N ASN A 205 -3.81 -2.26 -0.28
CA ASN A 205 -2.86 -2.04 -1.36
C ASN A 205 -1.52 -1.63 -0.76
N THR A 206 -0.42 -2.09 -1.36
CA THR A 206 0.94 -1.72 -0.97
C THR A 206 1.74 -1.40 -2.23
N HIS A 207 2.42 -0.26 -2.21
CA HIS A 207 3.35 0.15 -3.26
C HIS A 207 4.77 0.17 -2.69
N LEU A 208 5.71 -0.36 -3.45
CA LEU A 208 7.14 -0.21 -3.20
C LEU A 208 7.76 0.62 -4.33
N PHE A 209 8.35 1.74 -3.95
CA PHE A 209 9.14 2.59 -4.83
C PHE A 209 10.61 2.44 -4.46
N VAL A 210 11.47 2.15 -5.44
CA VAL A 210 12.93 2.25 -5.29
C VAL A 210 13.45 3.23 -6.32
N MET A 211 14.13 4.27 -5.85
CA MET A 211 14.61 5.39 -6.68
C MET A 211 16.11 5.55 -6.53
N GLU A 212 16.80 5.68 -7.66
CA GLU A 212 18.27 5.72 -7.73
C GLU A 212 18.82 7.11 -7.39
N GLY A 213 19.99 7.15 -6.74
CA GLY A 213 20.66 8.38 -6.35
C GLY A 213 21.20 9.20 -7.52
N ASP A 214 21.85 8.59 -8.51
CA ASP A 214 22.54 9.33 -9.59
C ASP A 214 21.60 10.30 -10.33
N ARG A 215 20.39 9.85 -10.68
CA ARG A 215 19.44 10.62 -11.48
C ARG A 215 18.11 10.89 -10.80
N GLY A 216 17.87 10.30 -9.63
CA GLY A 216 16.56 10.31 -9.00
C GLY A 216 15.49 9.55 -9.78
N SER A 217 15.89 8.69 -10.71
CA SER A 217 14.98 7.90 -11.53
C SER A 217 14.40 6.72 -10.76
N MET A 218 13.16 6.37 -11.06
CA MET A 218 12.50 5.19 -10.50
C MET A 218 13.15 3.92 -11.07
N ALA A 219 13.77 3.10 -10.22
CA ALA A 219 14.29 1.78 -10.60
C ALA A 219 13.20 0.71 -10.50
N ILE A 220 12.43 0.75 -9.40
CA ILE A 220 11.35 -0.19 -9.12
C ILE A 220 10.09 0.59 -8.77
N ASN A 221 9.01 0.31 -9.49
CA ASN A 221 7.65 0.72 -9.13
C ASN A 221 6.79 -0.55 -9.10
N ALA A 222 6.61 -1.09 -7.90
CA ALA A 222 5.83 -2.30 -7.68
C ALA A 222 4.59 -1.95 -6.87
N MET A 223 3.45 -2.52 -7.26
CA MET A 223 2.21 -2.46 -6.54
C MET A 223 1.67 -3.87 -6.37
N THR A 224 1.26 -4.22 -5.16
CA THR A 224 0.43 -5.38 -4.90
C THR A 224 -0.82 -5.02 -4.13
N ALA A 225 -1.85 -5.84 -4.24
CA ALA A 225 -3.08 -5.69 -3.50
C ALA A 225 -3.57 -7.04 -2.98
N SER A 226 -4.08 -7.05 -1.76
CA SER A 226 -4.78 -8.21 -1.19
C SER A 226 -5.99 -8.58 -2.05
N PRO A 227 -6.45 -9.83 -1.98
CA PRO A 227 -7.82 -10.16 -2.35
C PRO A 227 -8.80 -9.20 -1.69
N PRO A 228 -9.86 -8.75 -2.40
CA PRO A 228 -10.95 -8.03 -1.77
C PRO A 228 -11.69 -8.90 -0.75
N THR A 229 -11.75 -8.43 0.49
CA THR A 229 -12.44 -9.06 1.62
C THR A 229 -13.75 -8.33 1.89
N THR A 230 -14.86 -9.07 1.88
CA THR A 230 -16.16 -8.49 2.21
C THR A 230 -16.30 -8.38 3.72
N ILE A 231 -16.50 -7.15 4.20
CA ILE A 231 -16.62 -6.85 5.63
C ILE A 231 -17.92 -6.11 5.95
N PRO A 232 -18.54 -6.33 7.12
CA PRO A 232 -19.65 -5.52 7.63
C PRO A 232 -19.24 -4.06 7.89
N GLY A 233 -17.99 -3.84 8.31
CA GLY A 233 -17.38 -2.54 8.60
C GLY A 233 -17.82 -1.93 9.93
N ASN A 234 -18.39 -2.73 10.83
CA ASN A 234 -19.00 -2.26 12.09
C ASN A 234 -18.08 -2.36 13.29
N GLU A 235 -17.01 -3.17 13.19
CA GLU A 235 -16.09 -3.45 14.28
C GLU A 235 -14.65 -3.31 13.80
N LEU A 236 -13.72 -2.97 14.70
CA LEU A 236 -12.30 -2.84 14.35
C LEU A 236 -11.72 -4.14 13.77
N HIS A 237 -12.19 -5.29 14.27
CA HIS A 237 -11.76 -6.61 13.81
C HIS A 237 -11.96 -6.82 12.30
N ASP A 238 -13.00 -6.22 11.72
CA ASP A 238 -13.27 -6.27 10.28
C ASP A 238 -12.09 -5.74 9.45
N TYR A 239 -11.46 -4.66 9.92
CA TYR A 239 -10.32 -4.02 9.25
C TYR A 239 -9.01 -4.76 9.54
N LYS A 240 -8.88 -5.29 10.76
CA LYS A 240 -7.71 -6.09 11.16
C LYS A 240 -7.54 -7.33 10.28
N ILE A 241 -8.61 -8.04 9.96
CA ILE A 241 -8.57 -9.19 9.04
C ILE A 241 -7.93 -8.80 7.69
N VAL A 242 -8.17 -7.58 7.22
CA VAL A 242 -7.58 -7.10 5.96
C VAL A 242 -6.11 -6.72 6.12
N LEU A 243 -5.69 -6.18 7.27
CA LEU A 243 -4.27 -5.97 7.59
C LEU A 243 -3.49 -7.28 7.71
N ASP A 244 -4.12 -8.32 8.25
CA ASP A 244 -3.48 -9.63 8.46
C ASP A 244 -3.09 -10.31 7.12
N HIS A 245 -3.53 -9.79 5.97
CA HIS A 245 -3.04 -10.19 4.65
C HIS A 245 -1.69 -9.56 4.25
N PHE A 246 -1.14 -8.61 4.99
CA PHE A 246 0.11 -7.93 4.62
C PHE A 246 1.29 -8.88 4.33
N PRO A 247 1.54 -9.95 5.12
CA PRO A 247 2.59 -10.92 4.81
C PRO A 247 2.44 -11.55 3.42
N GLU A 248 1.21 -11.89 3.03
CA GLU A 248 0.93 -12.47 1.70
C GLU A 248 1.17 -11.44 0.58
N ILE A 249 0.84 -10.17 0.83
CA ILE A 249 1.01 -9.05 -0.11
C ILE A 249 2.49 -8.78 -0.38
N ILE A 250 3.32 -8.77 0.68
CA ILE A 250 4.75 -8.48 0.54
C ILE A 250 5.49 -9.65 -0.09
N ASP A 251 5.13 -10.89 0.25
CA ASP A 251 5.68 -12.09 -0.38
C ASP A 251 5.37 -12.12 -1.88
N LEU A 252 4.13 -11.81 -2.26
CA LEU A 252 3.75 -11.69 -3.67
C LEU A 252 4.52 -10.58 -4.38
N LEU A 253 4.69 -9.42 -3.74
CA LEU A 253 5.40 -8.28 -4.32
C LEU A 253 6.83 -8.67 -4.71
N PHE A 254 7.57 -9.31 -3.80
CA PHE A 254 8.95 -9.69 -4.05
C PHE A 254 9.09 -10.96 -4.89
N THR A 255 8.10 -11.84 -4.90
CA THR A 255 8.08 -12.99 -5.84
C THR A 255 7.97 -12.51 -7.27
N GLU A 256 7.11 -11.53 -7.53
CA GLU A 256 6.87 -10.99 -8.86
C GLU A 256 7.99 -10.04 -9.34
N LEU A 257 8.86 -9.58 -8.42
CA LEU A 257 10.06 -8.81 -8.75
C LEU A 257 11.25 -9.66 -9.24
N LYS A 258 11.26 -10.96 -8.95
CA LYS A 258 12.34 -11.91 -9.32
C LYS A 258 12.32 -12.25 -10.81
#